data_AF-A0AAV8BWN6-F1
#
_entry.id   AF-A0AAV8BWN6-F1
#
_cell.length_a   1.000
_cell.length_b   1.000
_cell.length_c   1.000
_cell.angle_alpha   90.00
_cell.angle_beta   90.00
_cell.angle_gamma   90.00
#
_symmetry.space_group_name_H-M   'P 1'
#
loop_
_entity.id
_entity.type
_entity.pdbx_description
1 polymer ?
#
loop_
_entity_poly.entity_id
_entity_poly.type
_entity_poly.pdbx_seq_one_letter_code
_entity_poly.pdbx_strand_id
1 'polypeptide(L)'
;MDINEEAMAAHKRAFLDFLDHDVGKRMYEKAIGAESERRRRIIVGMDDLRNFNLDLARRIIRNPGEYIQPLSDALTEVTRNKRAKHLREGQRLLVGFSGPFGFHKVTPRDLMSSFIGAMVCVDGIVTKCSLVRPKVVKSVHYCPATQMFMSREYRDITSNVGLPTGSVYPTRDDHGNLLVTEYGLCEYKDHQTLSMQEVPENSAPGQLPRTVDVIVEDDLIDCCKPGDRVSIVGIYKAIAGKSKGSMSGVFRTVLIANNVSLMNKEANAPSYSTQDVTKIKELSRRNDVFDLLANSLAPSIYGHLWIKKAVILLMLGGVEKNLKNGTHLRGDINMMMVGDPSVAKSQLLRAVINISPLAISTTGRGSSGVGLTAAVTSDQETGERRLEAGAMVLADRGVVCIDEFDKMNDIDRVAIHEVMEQQTVTIAKAGIHASLNARCSVVAAANPIYGSYDRSLTPTKNIGLPDSLLSRFDLLFIVLDQMDPEIDRQIAEHVSRMHRYCADDGEWRWYTANHSKNFGDNDSTINCPCQDEVEKRGSEV
;
A
#
# COMPACT_ATOMS: atom_id res chain seq x y z
N MET A 1 -11.73 -37.14 8.17
CA MET A 1 -12.98 -36.70 7.53
C MET A 1 -12.74 -36.79 6.05
N ASP A 2 -13.07 -37.95 5.49
CA ASP A 2 -13.09 -38.14 4.04
C ASP A 2 -14.19 -37.22 3.51
N ILE A 3 -13.79 -36.25 2.70
CA ILE A 3 -14.72 -35.36 2.04
C ILE A 3 -15.56 -36.27 1.14
N ASN A 4 -16.87 -36.28 1.35
CA ASN A 4 -17.79 -37.08 0.56
C ASN A 4 -17.55 -36.74 -0.92
N GLU A 5 -16.94 -37.65 -1.70
CA GLU A 5 -16.55 -37.37 -3.10
C GLU A 5 -17.75 -36.92 -3.93
N GLU A 6 -18.96 -37.38 -3.58
CA GLU A 6 -20.23 -36.91 -4.12
C GLU A 6 -20.48 -35.41 -3.88
N ALA A 7 -20.15 -34.90 -2.69
CA ALA A 7 -20.30 -33.48 -2.37
C ALA A 7 -19.30 -32.64 -3.17
N MET A 8 -18.05 -33.09 -3.31
CA MET A 8 -17.07 -32.42 -4.18
C MET A 8 -17.53 -32.39 -5.64
N ALA A 9 -18.07 -33.50 -6.15
CA ALA A 9 -18.61 -33.57 -7.51
C ALA A 9 -19.82 -32.66 -7.69
N ALA A 10 -20.72 -32.57 -6.71
CA ALA A 10 -21.87 -31.67 -6.74
C ALA A 10 -21.43 -30.20 -6.72
N HIS A 11 -20.45 -29.82 -5.90
CA HIS A 11 -19.89 -28.48 -5.89
C HIS A 11 -19.21 -28.14 -7.22
N LYS A 12 -18.44 -29.08 -7.79
CA LYS A 12 -17.80 -28.90 -9.09
C LYS A 12 -18.84 -28.62 -10.19
N ARG A 13 -19.97 -29.34 -10.21
CA ARG A 13 -21.07 -29.09 -11.17
C ARG A 13 -21.66 -27.68 -11.01
N ALA A 14 -21.95 -27.27 -9.77
CA ALA A 14 -22.47 -25.92 -9.53
C ALA A 14 -21.52 -24.81 -10.00
N PHE A 15 -20.20 -25.04 -9.93
CA PHE A 15 -19.21 -24.11 -10.45
C PHE A 15 -19.07 -24.13 -11.97
N LEU A 16 -19.26 -25.28 -12.62
CA LEU A 16 -19.34 -25.35 -14.08
C LEU A 16 -20.55 -24.56 -14.59
N ASP A 17 -21.71 -24.70 -13.94
CA ASP A 17 -22.92 -23.94 -14.28
C ASP A 17 -22.70 -22.42 -14.13
N PHE A 18 -21.97 -21.99 -13.09
CA PHE A 18 -21.60 -20.59 -12.91
C PHE A 18 -20.71 -20.07 -14.05
N LEU A 19 -19.72 -20.86 -14.49
CA LEU A 19 -18.79 -20.48 -15.55
C LEU A 19 -19.44 -20.45 -16.94
N ASP A 20 -20.53 -21.20 -17.13
CA ASP A 20 -21.28 -21.23 -18.39
C ASP A 20 -22.30 -20.08 -18.53
N HIS A 21 -22.65 -19.38 -17.45
CA HIS A 21 -23.60 -18.26 -17.48
C HIS A 21 -23.06 -17.04 -18.26
N ASP A 22 -23.90 -16.42 -19.10
CA ASP A 22 -23.53 -15.38 -20.09
C ASP A 22 -22.76 -14.16 -19.56
N VAL A 23 -23.01 -13.75 -18.30
CA VAL A 23 -22.33 -12.61 -17.67
C VAL A 23 -20.89 -12.97 -17.28
N GLY A 24 -20.69 -14.20 -16.78
CA GLY A 24 -19.36 -14.72 -16.45
C GLY A 24 -18.55 -15.07 -17.69
N LYS A 25 -19.20 -15.60 -18.72
CA LYS A 25 -18.53 -16.10 -19.92
C LYS A 25 -17.64 -15.05 -20.58
N ARG A 26 -18.13 -13.85 -20.87
CA ARG A 26 -17.33 -12.80 -21.55
C ARG A 26 -16.24 -12.16 -20.68
N MET A 27 -16.49 -11.98 -19.38
CA MET A 27 -15.54 -11.39 -18.43
C MET A 27 -14.41 -12.37 -18.14
N TYR A 28 -14.76 -13.60 -17.73
CA TYR A 28 -13.79 -14.62 -17.38
C TYR A 28 -13.07 -15.17 -18.62
N GLU A 29 -13.71 -15.23 -19.80
CA GLU A 29 -12.99 -15.54 -21.06
C GLU A 29 -11.94 -14.48 -21.41
N LYS A 30 -12.24 -13.20 -21.21
CA LYS A 30 -11.26 -12.12 -21.40
C LYS A 30 -10.17 -12.16 -20.34
N ALA A 31 -10.49 -12.48 -19.08
CA ALA A 31 -9.52 -12.65 -18.00
C ALA A 31 -8.56 -13.83 -18.29
N ILE A 32 -9.11 -14.99 -18.68
CA ILE A 32 -8.35 -16.17 -19.15
C ILE A 32 -7.53 -15.81 -20.40
N GLY A 33 -8.05 -14.92 -21.25
CA GLY A 33 -7.37 -14.40 -22.43
C GLY A 33 -6.17 -13.50 -22.12
N ALA A 34 -6.32 -12.57 -21.18
CA ALA A 34 -5.40 -11.48 -20.89
C ALA A 34 -4.31 -11.82 -19.87
N GLU A 35 -4.56 -12.72 -18.90
CA GLU A 35 -3.56 -13.10 -17.88
C GLU A 35 -2.58 -14.19 -18.34
N SER A 36 -2.62 -14.56 -19.62
CA SER A 36 -2.05 -15.80 -20.17
C SER A 36 -0.52 -15.85 -20.32
N GLU A 37 0.24 -14.88 -19.79
CA GLU A 37 1.72 -14.92 -19.90
C GLU A 37 2.45 -15.27 -18.60
N ARG A 38 1.82 -15.19 -17.41
CA ARG A 38 2.56 -15.51 -16.16
C ARG A 38 1.75 -15.88 -14.92
N ARG A 39 0.46 -15.55 -14.83
CA ARG A 39 -0.33 -15.77 -13.61
C ARG A 39 -1.11 -17.08 -13.68
N ARG A 40 -0.94 -17.93 -12.65
CA ARG A 40 -1.64 -19.21 -12.51
C ARG A 40 -2.98 -19.05 -11.79
N ARG A 41 -3.26 -17.87 -11.25
CA ARG A 41 -4.45 -17.57 -10.46
C ARG A 41 -5.43 -16.71 -11.24
N ILE A 42 -6.68 -17.17 -11.34
CA ILE A 42 -7.78 -16.40 -11.92
C ILE A 42 -8.53 -15.71 -10.78
N ILE A 43 -8.76 -14.41 -10.91
CA ILE A 43 -9.49 -13.62 -9.91
C ILE A 43 -10.99 -13.70 -10.19
N VAL A 44 -11.77 -14.21 -9.24
CA VAL A 44 -13.22 -14.30 -9.28
C VAL A 44 -13.85 -13.22 -8.39
N GLY A 45 -14.78 -12.46 -8.96
CA GLY A 45 -15.55 -11.44 -8.27
C GLY A 45 -16.62 -12.06 -7.37
N MET A 46 -16.63 -11.71 -6.09
CA MET A 46 -17.66 -12.15 -5.14
C MET A 46 -19.04 -11.57 -5.48
N ASP A 47 -19.11 -10.43 -6.17
CA ASP A 47 -20.37 -9.84 -6.63
C ASP A 47 -21.02 -10.69 -7.73
N ASP A 48 -20.22 -11.22 -8.65
CA ASP A 48 -20.71 -12.12 -9.71
C ASP A 48 -21.26 -13.41 -9.10
N LEU A 49 -20.55 -13.97 -8.11
CA LEU A 49 -21.02 -15.15 -7.38
C LEU A 49 -22.31 -14.88 -6.61
N ARG A 50 -22.48 -13.69 -6.02
CA ARG A 50 -23.72 -13.29 -5.34
C ARG A 50 -24.89 -13.13 -6.31
N ASN A 51 -24.64 -12.55 -7.49
CA ASN A 51 -25.65 -12.37 -8.53
C ASN A 51 -26.15 -13.71 -9.08
N PHE A 52 -25.27 -14.70 -9.20
CA PHE A 52 -25.67 -16.05 -9.62
C PHE A 52 -26.35 -16.83 -8.50
N ASN A 53 -25.69 -16.98 -7.34
CA ASN A 53 -26.22 -17.74 -6.22
C ASN A 53 -25.69 -17.25 -4.86
N LEU A 54 -26.58 -16.62 -4.09
CA LEU A 54 -26.31 -16.10 -2.75
C LEU A 54 -25.88 -17.20 -1.76
N ASP A 55 -26.45 -18.40 -1.84
CA ASP A 55 -26.14 -19.47 -0.89
C ASP A 55 -24.76 -20.06 -1.13
N LEU A 56 -24.35 -20.18 -2.40
CA LEU A 56 -23.01 -20.61 -2.77
C LEU A 56 -21.96 -19.59 -2.32
N ALA A 57 -22.20 -18.30 -2.51
CA ALA A 57 -21.32 -17.25 -2.02
C ALA A 57 -21.16 -17.27 -0.48
N ARG A 58 -22.25 -17.49 0.27
CA ARG A 58 -22.21 -17.61 1.75
C ARG A 58 -21.44 -18.86 2.21
N ARG A 59 -21.60 -19.98 1.52
CA ARG A 59 -20.89 -21.24 1.84
C ARG A 59 -19.39 -21.13 1.59
N ILE A 60 -18.96 -20.48 0.51
CA ILE A 60 -17.55 -20.22 0.22
C ILE A 60 -16.91 -19.38 1.33
N ILE A 61 -17.61 -18.36 1.84
CA ILE A 61 -17.08 -17.50 2.90
C ILE A 61 -16.92 -18.28 4.21
N ARG A 62 -17.87 -19.16 4.55
CA ARG A 62 -17.82 -19.94 5.80
C ARG A 62 -16.80 -21.08 5.76
N ASN A 63 -16.80 -21.87 4.68
CA ASN A 63 -15.96 -23.06 4.53
C ASN A 63 -15.11 -23.01 3.25
N PRO A 64 -14.21 -22.04 3.08
CA PRO A 64 -13.43 -21.87 1.84
C PRO A 64 -12.58 -23.10 1.46
N GLY A 65 -12.09 -23.86 2.43
CA GLY A 65 -11.23 -25.03 2.19
C GLY A 65 -11.86 -26.11 1.31
N GLU A 66 -13.18 -26.34 1.44
CA GLU A 66 -13.91 -27.37 0.68
C GLU A 66 -14.30 -26.91 -0.72
N TYR A 67 -14.48 -25.60 -0.94
CA TYR A 67 -15.00 -25.05 -2.19
C TYR A 67 -13.91 -24.54 -3.14
N ILE A 68 -12.75 -24.12 -2.62
CA ILE A 68 -11.63 -23.62 -3.46
C ILE A 68 -11.10 -24.71 -4.40
N GLN A 69 -10.97 -25.96 -3.93
CA GLN A 69 -10.43 -27.04 -4.73
C GLN A 69 -11.35 -27.44 -5.90
N PRO A 70 -12.66 -27.72 -5.69
CA PRO A 70 -13.59 -27.97 -6.79
C PRO A 70 -13.67 -26.84 -7.81
N LEU A 71 -13.56 -25.58 -7.36
CA LEU A 71 -13.57 -24.41 -8.25
C LEU A 71 -12.31 -24.35 -9.13
N SER A 72 -11.13 -24.62 -8.55
CA SER A 72 -9.87 -24.78 -9.28
C SER A 72 -9.98 -25.88 -10.35
N ASP A 73 -10.56 -27.02 -9.98
CA ASP A 73 -10.70 -28.16 -10.88
C ASP A 73 -11.69 -27.86 -12.03
N ALA A 74 -12.80 -27.18 -11.73
CA ALA A 74 -13.76 -26.71 -12.74
C ALA A 74 -13.13 -25.72 -13.73
N LEU A 75 -12.38 -24.72 -13.23
CA LEU A 75 -11.67 -23.75 -14.07
C LEU A 75 -10.60 -24.41 -14.94
N THR A 76 -9.88 -25.39 -14.38
CA THR A 76 -8.87 -26.16 -15.12
C THR A 76 -9.52 -26.94 -16.27
N GLU A 77 -10.69 -27.54 -16.05
CA GLU A 77 -11.44 -28.26 -17.09
C GLU A 77 -11.95 -27.34 -18.20
N VAL A 78 -12.57 -26.21 -17.84
CA VAL A 78 -13.04 -25.20 -18.81
C VAL A 78 -11.87 -24.63 -19.63
N THR A 79 -10.74 -24.38 -18.99
CA THR A 79 -9.54 -23.88 -19.67
C THR A 79 -8.94 -24.93 -20.59
N ARG A 80 -8.91 -26.21 -20.18
CA ARG A 80 -8.43 -27.33 -21.00
C ARG A 80 -9.28 -27.53 -22.25
N ASN A 81 -10.61 -27.42 -22.13
CA ASN A 81 -11.54 -27.53 -23.26
C ASN A 81 -11.35 -26.41 -24.30
N LYS A 82 -11.00 -25.18 -23.86
CA LYS A 82 -10.82 -24.03 -24.77
C LYS A 82 -9.38 -23.87 -25.28
N ARG A 83 -8.36 -24.23 -24.51
CA ARG A 83 -6.93 -24.02 -24.83
C ARG A 83 -6.06 -25.23 -24.46
N ALA A 84 -6.18 -26.32 -25.22
CA ALA A 84 -5.38 -27.53 -25.04
C ALA A 84 -3.85 -27.34 -25.20
N LYS A 85 -3.37 -26.23 -25.79
CA LYS A 85 -1.94 -26.01 -26.09
C LYS A 85 -1.12 -25.32 -24.98
N HIS A 86 -1.75 -24.72 -23.96
CA HIS A 86 -1.04 -23.85 -22.99
C HIS A 86 -0.88 -24.42 -21.58
N LEU A 87 -1.60 -25.48 -21.22
CA LEU A 87 -1.42 -26.18 -19.94
C LEU A 87 -0.50 -27.39 -20.14
N ARG A 88 0.57 -27.50 -19.34
CA ARG A 88 1.31 -28.77 -19.22
C ARG A 88 0.42 -29.81 -18.53
N GLU A 89 0.53 -31.07 -18.92
CA GLU A 89 -0.23 -32.17 -18.29
C GLU A 89 0.02 -32.17 -16.76
N GLY A 90 -1.05 -32.03 -15.97
CA GLY A 90 -1.00 -32.06 -14.50
C GLY A 90 -1.00 -30.70 -13.80
N GLN A 91 -0.93 -29.57 -14.51
CA GLN A 91 -0.98 -28.25 -13.87
C GLN A 91 -2.40 -27.83 -13.50
N ARG A 92 -2.61 -27.44 -12.23
CA ARG A 92 -3.89 -26.91 -11.72
C ARG A 92 -3.85 -25.38 -11.69
N LEU A 93 -4.96 -24.75 -12.05
CA LEU A 93 -5.14 -23.30 -11.91
C LEU A 93 -5.57 -22.95 -10.50
N LEU A 94 -4.97 -21.90 -9.93
CA LEU A 94 -5.39 -21.37 -8.65
C LEU A 94 -6.52 -20.35 -8.83
N VAL A 95 -7.23 -20.04 -7.76
CA VAL A 95 -8.38 -19.13 -7.81
C VAL A 95 -8.26 -18.10 -6.71
N GLY A 96 -8.22 -16.83 -7.09
CA GLY A 96 -8.27 -15.70 -6.17
C GLY A 96 -9.70 -15.19 -6.05
N PHE A 97 -10.07 -14.66 -4.89
CA PHE A 97 -11.34 -13.93 -4.74
C PHE A 97 -11.07 -12.44 -4.62
N SER A 98 -11.93 -11.64 -5.22
CA SER A 98 -11.95 -10.18 -5.08
C SER A 98 -13.38 -9.69 -4.93
N GLY A 99 -13.57 -8.52 -4.34
CA GLY A 99 -14.88 -7.88 -4.18
C GLY A 99 -15.24 -7.58 -2.72
N PRO A 100 -16.44 -7.04 -2.49
CA PRO A 100 -16.87 -6.54 -1.19
C PRO A 100 -17.34 -7.69 -0.29
N PHE A 101 -16.53 -8.03 0.70
CA PHE A 101 -16.83 -9.08 1.70
C PHE A 101 -17.84 -8.66 2.78
N GLY A 102 -18.32 -7.41 2.75
CA GLY A 102 -19.29 -6.87 3.72
C GLY A 102 -18.76 -7.01 5.15
N PHE A 103 -19.49 -7.74 6.00
CA PHE A 103 -19.11 -8.00 7.40
C PHE A 103 -17.77 -8.74 7.58
N HIS A 104 -17.28 -9.46 6.56
CA HIS A 104 -16.00 -10.18 6.63
C HIS A 104 -14.81 -9.31 6.21
N LYS A 105 -15.05 -8.02 5.95
CA LYS A 105 -14.01 -7.01 5.83
C LYS A 105 -13.66 -6.50 7.23
N VAL A 106 -12.47 -6.84 7.72
CA VAL A 106 -12.05 -6.60 9.10
C VAL A 106 -10.67 -5.97 9.17
N THR A 107 -10.37 -5.24 10.24
CA THR A 107 -9.00 -4.82 10.54
C THR A 107 -8.23 -5.97 11.19
N PRO A 108 -6.88 -5.94 11.21
CA PRO A 108 -6.06 -6.87 11.98
C PRO A 108 -6.46 -6.96 13.46
N ARG A 109 -7.10 -5.91 13.99
CA ARG A 109 -7.57 -5.81 15.36
C ARG A 109 -8.90 -6.51 15.60
N ASP A 110 -9.85 -6.40 14.67
CA ASP A 110 -11.18 -7.04 14.75
C ASP A 110 -11.16 -8.53 14.44
N LEU A 111 -9.96 -9.06 14.13
CA LEU A 111 -9.74 -10.43 13.72
C LEU A 111 -9.80 -11.38 14.92
N MET A 112 -11.02 -11.67 15.35
CA MET A 112 -11.35 -12.51 16.51
C MET A 112 -11.44 -14.01 16.15
N SER A 113 -11.58 -14.84 17.18
CA SER A 113 -11.72 -16.30 17.07
C SER A 113 -12.94 -16.75 16.27
N SER A 114 -13.98 -15.92 16.16
CA SER A 114 -15.19 -16.20 15.37
C SER A 114 -14.94 -16.38 13.88
N PHE A 115 -13.83 -15.84 13.36
CA PHE A 115 -13.46 -15.93 11.95
C PHE A 115 -12.53 -17.10 11.62
N ILE A 116 -12.19 -17.96 12.59
CA ILE A 116 -11.33 -19.12 12.35
C ILE A 116 -12.00 -20.07 11.35
N GLY A 117 -11.27 -20.43 10.29
CA GLY A 117 -11.74 -21.28 9.21
C GLY A 117 -12.50 -20.53 8.11
N ALA A 118 -12.94 -19.29 8.36
CA ALA A 118 -13.65 -18.47 7.39
C ALA A 118 -12.71 -17.68 6.47
N MET A 119 -13.26 -17.21 5.35
CA MET A 119 -12.59 -16.27 4.45
C MET A 119 -12.84 -14.83 4.92
N VAL A 120 -11.76 -14.08 5.08
CA VAL A 120 -11.80 -12.68 5.52
C VAL A 120 -11.00 -11.80 4.56
N CYS A 121 -11.40 -10.54 4.49
CA CYS A 121 -10.67 -9.49 3.80
C CYS A 121 -10.07 -8.57 4.86
N VAL A 122 -8.75 -8.49 4.91
CA VAL A 122 -8.03 -7.73 5.93
C VAL A 122 -7.25 -6.61 5.25
N ASP A 123 -7.51 -5.39 5.70
CA ASP A 123 -6.84 -4.19 5.21
C ASP A 123 -5.74 -3.78 6.17
N GLY A 124 -4.57 -3.45 5.65
CA GLY A 124 -3.43 -3.03 6.46
C GLY A 124 -2.22 -2.58 5.66
N ILE A 125 -1.15 -2.24 6.37
CA ILE A 125 0.15 -1.91 5.81
C ILE A 125 1.07 -3.11 6.01
N VAL A 126 1.81 -3.50 4.96
CA VAL A 126 2.85 -4.52 5.08
C VAL A 126 4.04 -3.92 5.83
N THR A 127 4.44 -4.49 6.96
CA THR A 127 5.58 -3.99 7.74
C THR A 127 6.85 -4.76 7.46
N LYS A 128 6.73 -6.09 7.29
CA LYS A 128 7.86 -6.98 7.09
C LYS A 128 7.54 -8.00 6.01
N CYS A 129 8.48 -8.19 5.09
CA CYS A 129 8.46 -9.30 4.14
C CYS A 129 9.61 -10.24 4.47
N SER A 130 9.34 -11.55 4.58
CA SER A 130 10.39 -12.56 4.67
C SER A 130 11.03 -12.79 3.30
N LEU A 131 12.21 -13.41 3.30
CA LEU A 131 12.79 -13.97 2.08
C LEU A 131 11.88 -15.07 1.52
N VAL A 132 11.91 -15.23 0.20
CA VAL A 132 11.21 -16.30 -0.52
C VAL A 132 11.94 -17.61 -0.26
N ARG A 133 11.20 -18.65 0.11
CA ARG A 133 11.75 -19.98 0.37
C ARG A 133 10.96 -21.02 -0.42
N PRO A 134 11.62 -21.97 -1.09
CA PRO A 134 10.92 -23.07 -1.72
C PRO A 134 10.42 -24.06 -0.66
N LYS A 135 9.20 -24.53 -0.84
CA LYS A 135 8.50 -25.51 -0.03
C LYS A 135 8.17 -26.72 -0.88
N VAL A 136 8.45 -27.92 -0.38
CA VAL A 136 8.23 -29.16 -1.13
C VAL A 136 6.74 -29.50 -1.12
N VAL A 137 6.19 -29.82 -2.30
CA VAL A 137 4.82 -30.31 -2.48
C VAL A 137 4.83 -31.81 -2.74
N LYS A 138 5.71 -32.25 -3.65
CA LYS A 138 5.83 -33.66 -4.05
C LYS A 138 7.30 -34.00 -4.22
N SER A 139 7.76 -35.05 -3.55
CA SER A 139 9.06 -35.65 -3.84
C SER A 139 8.90 -36.89 -4.72
N VAL A 140 9.86 -37.08 -5.62
CA VAL A 140 9.99 -38.30 -6.41
C VAL A 140 11.31 -38.96 -6.04
N HIS A 141 11.23 -40.25 -5.73
CA HIS A 141 12.34 -41.09 -5.30
C HIS A 141 12.48 -42.24 -6.28
N TYR A 142 13.71 -42.54 -6.66
CA TYR A 142 14.05 -43.67 -7.50
C TYR A 142 14.77 -44.73 -6.67
N CYS A 143 14.33 -45.98 -6.79
CA CYS A 143 15.03 -47.11 -6.20
C CYS A 143 15.85 -47.84 -7.30
N PRO A 144 17.20 -47.84 -7.21
CA PRO A 144 18.03 -48.53 -8.21
C PRO A 144 17.84 -50.05 -8.26
N ALA A 145 17.42 -50.67 -7.14
CA ALA A 145 17.26 -52.12 -7.03
C ALA A 145 15.95 -52.63 -7.66
N THR A 146 14.86 -51.88 -7.55
CA THR A 146 13.55 -52.25 -8.08
C THR A 146 13.22 -51.55 -9.40
N GLN A 147 14.03 -50.57 -9.82
CA GLN A 147 13.80 -49.69 -10.98
C GLN A 147 12.45 -48.97 -10.94
N MET A 148 11.87 -48.80 -9.76
CA MET A 148 10.57 -48.14 -9.57
C MET A 148 10.73 -46.72 -9.03
N PHE A 149 9.86 -45.83 -9.50
CA PHE A 149 9.69 -44.50 -8.94
C PHE A 149 8.62 -44.52 -7.85
N MET A 150 8.98 -44.02 -6.68
CA MET A 150 8.05 -43.76 -5.58
C MET A 150 7.86 -42.25 -5.44
N SER A 151 6.62 -41.79 -5.52
CA SER A 151 6.30 -40.38 -5.25
C SER A 151 5.63 -40.23 -3.89
N ARG A 152 6.03 -39.22 -3.12
CA ARG A 152 5.40 -38.86 -1.86
C ARG A 152 4.93 -37.40 -1.90
N GLU A 153 3.65 -37.17 -1.61
CA GLU A 153 3.12 -35.83 -1.43
C GLU A 153 3.30 -35.39 0.03
N TYR A 154 3.78 -34.16 0.21
CA TYR A 154 3.92 -33.53 1.51
C TYR A 154 2.79 -32.54 1.72
N ARG A 155 2.05 -32.75 2.82
CA ARG A 155 1.00 -31.83 3.28
C ARG A 155 1.41 -31.25 4.61
N ASP A 156 1.25 -29.94 4.74
CA ASP A 156 1.60 -29.17 5.94
C ASP A 156 0.32 -28.57 6.55
N ILE A 157 0.38 -28.13 7.81
CA ILE A 157 -0.76 -27.53 8.54
C ILE A 157 -1.31 -26.30 7.82
N THR A 158 -0.45 -25.64 7.04
CA THR A 158 -0.76 -24.51 6.17
C THR A 158 -1.57 -24.90 4.93
N SER A 159 -1.49 -26.14 4.46
CA SER A 159 -2.29 -26.61 3.31
C SER A 159 -3.77 -26.75 3.66
N ASN A 160 -4.66 -26.55 2.67
CA ASN A 160 -6.11 -26.58 2.89
C ASN A 160 -6.69 -27.99 3.05
N VAL A 161 -5.91 -29.02 2.75
CA VAL A 161 -6.42 -30.40 2.62
C VAL A 161 -5.49 -31.37 3.33
N GLY A 162 -6.09 -32.25 4.14
CA GLY A 162 -5.44 -33.42 4.71
C GLY A 162 -4.71 -33.18 6.03
N LEU A 163 -4.35 -34.29 6.67
CA LEU A 163 -3.53 -34.29 7.87
C LEU A 163 -2.07 -33.94 7.52
N PRO A 164 -1.35 -33.23 8.40
CA PRO A 164 0.06 -32.92 8.17
C PRO A 164 0.86 -34.21 8.08
N THR A 165 1.59 -34.38 6.98
CA THR A 165 2.48 -35.52 6.77
C THR A 165 3.81 -35.26 7.48
N GLY A 166 4.48 -36.31 7.94
CA GLY A 166 5.84 -36.18 8.47
C GLY A 166 6.79 -35.56 7.44
N SER A 167 7.59 -34.59 7.87
CA SER A 167 8.56 -33.85 7.03
C SER A 167 9.82 -34.66 6.66
N VAL A 168 9.79 -35.97 6.87
CA VAL A 168 10.94 -36.84 6.67
C VAL A 168 10.92 -37.37 5.24
N TYR A 169 12.04 -37.19 4.54
CA TYR A 169 12.26 -37.85 3.25
C TYR A 169 12.35 -39.36 3.45
N PRO A 170 11.54 -40.16 2.74
CA PRO A 170 11.71 -41.61 2.78
C PRO A 170 13.09 -41.95 2.22
N THR A 171 13.93 -42.51 3.09
CA THR A 171 15.28 -42.97 2.74
C THR A 171 15.30 -44.45 2.37
N ARG A 172 14.26 -45.19 2.77
CA ARG A 172 14.10 -46.62 2.50
C ARG A 172 12.69 -46.93 2.03
N ASP A 173 12.60 -47.87 1.11
CA ASP A 173 11.34 -48.48 0.65
C ASP A 173 10.80 -49.47 1.69
N ASP A 174 9.57 -49.96 1.51
CA ASP A 174 8.93 -50.97 2.38
C ASP A 174 9.75 -52.27 2.48
N HIS A 175 10.59 -52.52 1.46
CA HIS A 175 11.52 -53.66 1.38
C HIS A 175 12.92 -53.34 1.91
N GLY A 176 13.16 -52.16 2.48
CA GLY A 176 14.43 -51.75 3.07
C GLY A 176 15.50 -51.26 2.10
N ASN A 177 15.19 -51.19 0.79
CA ASN A 177 16.10 -50.71 -0.24
C ASN A 177 16.31 -49.20 -0.14
N LEU A 178 17.52 -48.73 -0.48
CA LEU A 178 17.86 -47.31 -0.49
C LEU A 178 17.11 -46.56 -1.60
N LEU A 179 16.49 -45.45 -1.24
CA LEU A 179 15.82 -44.53 -2.15
C LEU A 179 16.72 -43.33 -2.44
N VAL A 180 16.94 -43.05 -3.71
CA VAL A 180 17.63 -41.84 -4.17
C VAL A 180 16.58 -40.80 -4.54
N THR A 181 16.71 -39.58 -4.01
CA THR A 181 15.82 -38.48 -4.37
C THR A 181 16.19 -37.91 -5.72
N GLU A 182 15.23 -37.87 -6.64
CA GLU A 182 15.42 -37.21 -7.93
C GLU A 182 14.87 -35.79 -7.86
N TYR A 183 15.74 -34.85 -7.48
CA TYR A 183 15.38 -33.44 -7.32
C TYR A 183 14.75 -32.81 -8.57
N GLY A 184 15.09 -33.29 -9.77
CA GLY A 184 14.55 -32.76 -11.03
C GLY A 184 13.08 -33.07 -11.28
N LEU A 185 12.54 -34.13 -10.67
CA LEU A 185 11.13 -34.53 -10.77
C LEU A 185 10.31 -34.11 -9.55
N CYS A 186 10.96 -33.58 -8.51
CA CYS A 186 10.30 -33.03 -7.34
C CYS A 186 9.60 -31.71 -7.68
N GLU A 187 8.40 -31.52 -7.11
CA GLU A 187 7.65 -30.28 -7.24
C GLU A 187 7.85 -29.43 -5.98
N TYR A 188 8.28 -28.19 -6.21
CA TYR A 188 8.44 -27.17 -5.20
C TYR A 188 7.46 -26.03 -5.48
N LYS A 189 6.93 -25.44 -4.41
CA LYS A 189 6.17 -24.20 -4.43
C LYS A 189 6.92 -23.14 -3.67
N ASP A 190 6.86 -21.91 -4.13
CA ASP A 190 7.48 -20.81 -3.40
C ASP A 190 6.59 -20.42 -2.22
N HIS A 191 7.22 -20.06 -1.09
CA HIS A 191 6.58 -19.68 0.17
C HIS A 191 7.20 -18.39 0.69
N GLN A 192 6.36 -17.44 1.08
CA GLN A 192 6.76 -16.19 1.71
C GLN A 192 5.84 -15.88 2.90
N THR A 193 6.42 -15.34 3.98
CA THR A 193 5.66 -14.85 5.13
C THR A 193 5.75 -13.33 5.16
N LEU A 194 4.61 -12.67 5.30
CA LEU A 194 4.47 -11.23 5.43
C LEU A 194 3.89 -10.92 6.82
N SER A 195 4.30 -9.82 7.44
CA SER A 195 3.62 -9.29 8.61
C SER A 195 2.88 -8.02 8.19
N MET A 196 1.59 -7.97 8.51
CA MET A 196 0.71 -6.84 8.20
C MET A 196 0.26 -6.18 9.49
N GLN A 197 0.18 -4.85 9.47
CA GLN A 197 -0.25 -4.02 10.59
C GLN A 197 -1.48 -3.21 10.22
N GLU A 198 -2.30 -2.89 11.21
CA GLU A 198 -3.43 -1.97 11.04
C GLU A 198 -2.93 -0.58 10.60
N VAL A 199 -3.72 0.12 9.77
CA VAL A 199 -3.42 1.51 9.42
C VAL A 199 -3.49 2.39 10.66
N PRO A 200 -2.48 3.24 10.93
CA PRO A 200 -2.44 4.05 12.14
C PRO A 200 -3.60 5.05 12.20
N GLU A 201 -4.13 5.47 11.05
CA GLU A 201 -5.29 6.39 10.93
C GLU A 201 -6.58 5.82 11.55
N ASN A 202 -6.77 4.49 11.51
CA ASN A 202 -7.94 3.83 12.09
C ASN A 202 -7.72 3.33 13.52
N SER A 203 -6.48 3.40 14.01
CA SER A 203 -6.12 2.88 15.33
C SER A 203 -6.66 3.79 16.44
N ALA A 204 -7.33 3.21 17.44
CA ALA A 204 -7.80 3.97 18.60
C ALA A 204 -6.63 4.69 19.30
N PRO A 205 -6.74 6.00 19.58
CA PRO A 205 -5.65 6.77 20.15
C PRO A 205 -5.23 6.19 21.51
N GLY A 206 -3.93 5.96 21.68
CA GLY A 206 -3.35 5.46 22.94
C GLY A 206 -3.18 3.94 23.03
N GLN A 207 -3.57 3.16 22.01
CA GLN A 207 -3.28 1.72 21.95
C GLN A 207 -2.27 1.39 20.86
N LEU A 208 -1.48 0.34 21.11
CA LEU A 208 -0.52 -0.14 20.12
C LEU A 208 -1.26 -0.85 18.97
N PRO A 209 -0.97 -0.50 17.70
CA PRO A 209 -1.55 -1.18 16.54
C PRO A 209 -1.15 -2.66 16.52
N ARG A 210 -2.13 -3.53 16.25
CA ARG A 210 -1.93 -4.97 16.22
C ARG A 210 -1.38 -5.43 14.87
N THR A 211 -0.64 -6.53 14.90
CA THR A 211 -0.05 -7.16 13.72
C THR A 211 -0.63 -8.56 13.52
N VAL A 212 -0.72 -8.97 12.26
CA VAL A 212 -1.14 -10.31 11.83
C VAL A 212 -0.13 -10.85 10.84
N ASP A 213 0.22 -12.13 10.99
CA ASP A 213 1.10 -12.83 10.05
C ASP A 213 0.28 -13.40 8.89
N VAL A 214 0.74 -13.12 7.68
CA VAL A 214 0.13 -13.55 6.43
C VAL A 214 1.11 -14.46 5.70
N ILE A 215 0.64 -15.61 5.25
CA ILE A 215 1.41 -16.54 4.44
C ILE A 215 0.96 -16.42 2.99
N VAL A 216 1.91 -16.23 2.10
CA VAL A 216 1.72 -16.08 0.67
C VAL A 216 2.45 -17.19 -0.06
N GLU A 217 1.78 -17.81 -1.03
CA GLU A 217 2.30 -18.97 -1.77
C GLU A 217 2.20 -18.73 -3.29
N ASP A 218 3.09 -19.41 -4.04
CA ASP A 218 3.14 -19.44 -5.51
C ASP A 218 3.28 -18.05 -6.17
N ASP A 219 2.24 -17.60 -6.87
CA ASP A 219 2.27 -16.46 -7.78
C ASP A 219 2.04 -15.10 -7.09
N LEU A 220 1.64 -15.12 -5.81
CA LEU A 220 1.42 -13.91 -5.02
C LEU A 220 2.70 -13.41 -4.33
N ILE A 221 3.81 -14.10 -4.53
CA ILE A 221 5.09 -13.77 -3.91
C ILE A 221 5.67 -12.50 -4.51
N ASP A 222 6.31 -11.71 -3.66
CA ASP A 222 6.92 -10.42 -4.01
C ASP A 222 5.94 -9.42 -4.67
N CYS A 223 4.63 -9.61 -4.44
CA CYS A 223 3.59 -8.71 -4.95
C CYS A 223 3.47 -7.41 -4.16
N CYS A 224 3.99 -7.35 -2.94
CA CYS A 224 3.90 -6.21 -2.04
C CYS A 224 5.26 -5.92 -1.39
N LYS A 225 5.54 -4.64 -1.20
CA LYS A 225 6.73 -4.17 -0.52
C LYS A 225 6.39 -3.72 0.90
N PRO A 226 7.34 -3.77 1.84
CA PRO A 226 7.17 -3.11 3.13
C PRO A 226 6.81 -1.63 2.93
N GLY A 227 5.78 -1.15 3.64
CA GLY A 227 5.21 0.19 3.52
C GLY A 227 3.96 0.28 2.65
N ASP A 228 3.68 -0.72 1.80
CA ASP A 228 2.50 -0.70 0.94
C ASP A 228 1.21 -0.90 1.71
N ARG A 229 0.18 -0.11 1.35
CA ARG A 229 -1.21 -0.32 1.78
C ARG A 229 -1.83 -1.44 0.93
N VAL A 230 -2.17 -2.54 1.58
CA VAL A 230 -2.71 -3.75 0.94
C VAL A 230 -4.05 -4.13 1.55
N SER A 231 -4.91 -4.68 0.72
CA SER A 231 -6.10 -5.41 1.12
C SER A 231 -5.92 -6.87 0.71
N ILE A 232 -5.80 -7.74 1.71
CA ILE A 232 -5.50 -9.16 1.53
C ILE A 232 -6.75 -9.96 1.84
N VAL A 233 -7.19 -10.75 0.87
CA VAL A 233 -8.26 -11.73 1.04
C VAL A 233 -7.61 -13.07 1.35
N GLY A 234 -8.01 -13.70 2.46
CA GLY A 234 -7.39 -14.95 2.89
C GLY A 234 -8.25 -15.76 3.83
N ILE A 235 -7.79 -16.98 4.10
CA ILE A 235 -8.41 -17.90 5.06
C ILE A 235 -7.70 -17.73 6.38
N TYR A 236 -8.45 -17.43 7.44
CA TYR A 236 -7.88 -17.31 8.77
C TYR A 236 -7.74 -18.67 9.43
N LYS A 237 -6.51 -19.08 9.77
CA LYS A 237 -6.22 -20.37 10.42
C LYS A 237 -5.45 -20.19 11.71
N ALA A 238 -5.73 -21.08 12.66
CA ALA A 238 -4.96 -21.21 13.89
C ALA A 238 -4.00 -22.40 13.75
N ILE A 239 -2.70 -22.15 13.93
CA ILE A 239 -1.65 -23.17 13.95
C ILE A 239 -1.26 -23.44 15.41
N ALA A 240 -1.26 -24.71 15.79
CA ALA A 240 -0.82 -25.13 17.11
C ALA A 240 0.70 -24.91 17.25
N GLY A 241 1.11 -24.20 18.29
CA GLY A 241 2.51 -24.08 18.65
C GLY A 241 3.04 -25.41 19.14
N LYS A 242 3.95 -26.05 18.39
CA LYS A 242 4.66 -27.25 18.87
C LYS A 242 5.74 -26.83 19.86
N SER A 243 5.39 -26.71 21.13
CA SER A 243 6.38 -26.70 22.22
C SER A 243 6.79 -28.14 22.56
N LYS A 244 8.05 -28.35 22.93
CA LYS A 244 8.63 -29.68 23.21
C LYS A 244 7.83 -30.41 24.31
N GLY A 245 6.98 -31.37 23.91
CA GLY A 245 6.37 -32.36 24.80
C GLY A 245 5.03 -31.98 25.45
N SER A 246 4.52 -30.75 25.27
CA SER A 246 3.18 -30.36 25.73
C SER A 246 2.52 -29.46 24.70
N MET A 247 1.30 -29.83 24.27
CA MET A 247 0.46 -28.99 23.42
C MET A 247 -0.06 -27.84 24.28
N SER A 248 0.54 -26.66 24.15
CA SER A 248 -0.01 -25.45 24.75
C SER A 248 -1.36 -25.14 24.10
N GLY A 249 -2.38 -24.82 24.90
CA GLY A 249 -3.69 -24.38 24.40
C GLY A 249 -3.67 -23.01 23.71
N VAL A 250 -2.52 -22.35 23.65
CA VAL A 250 -2.31 -21.10 22.93
C VAL A 250 -1.91 -21.39 21.49
N PHE A 251 -2.80 -21.05 20.57
CA PHE A 251 -2.56 -21.18 19.13
C PHE A 251 -2.01 -19.88 18.55
N ARG A 252 -1.06 -19.99 17.62
CA ARG A 252 -0.62 -18.86 16.79
C ARG A 252 -1.57 -18.74 15.62
N THR A 253 -2.02 -17.53 15.32
CA THR A 253 -2.94 -17.30 14.21
C THR A 253 -2.20 -16.81 12.97
N VAL A 254 -2.61 -17.28 11.81
CA VAL A 254 -2.03 -16.92 10.51
C VAL A 254 -3.15 -16.74 9.49
N LEU A 255 -2.96 -15.80 8.57
CA LEU A 255 -3.83 -15.62 7.42
C LEU A 255 -3.18 -16.25 6.19
N ILE A 256 -3.82 -17.22 5.55
CA ILE A 256 -3.33 -17.76 4.28
C ILE A 256 -3.92 -16.91 3.16
N ALA A 257 -3.07 -16.16 2.46
CA ALA A 257 -3.49 -15.25 1.41
C ALA A 257 -4.01 -16.02 0.19
N ASN A 258 -5.22 -15.68 -0.23
CA ASN A 258 -5.79 -16.13 -1.49
C ASN A 258 -5.70 -15.06 -2.58
N ASN A 259 -5.72 -13.78 -2.20
CA ASN A 259 -5.52 -12.68 -3.13
C ASN A 259 -4.90 -11.49 -2.40
N VAL A 260 -4.00 -10.78 -3.08
CA VAL A 260 -3.37 -9.56 -2.57
C VAL A 260 -3.70 -8.43 -3.53
N SER A 261 -4.53 -7.49 -3.07
CA SER A 261 -4.84 -6.27 -3.79
C SER A 261 -4.07 -5.11 -3.17
N LEU A 262 -3.32 -4.39 -4.00
CA LEU A 262 -2.59 -3.19 -3.58
C LEU A 262 -3.54 -2.00 -3.76
N MET A 263 -3.85 -1.29 -2.68
CA MET A 263 -4.70 -0.09 -2.76
C MET A 263 -3.98 1.02 -3.53
N ASN A 264 -2.64 1.06 -3.46
CA ASN A 264 -1.81 2.03 -4.16
C ASN A 264 -1.71 1.80 -5.69
N LYS A 265 -2.26 0.71 -6.25
CA LYS A 265 -2.19 0.44 -7.71
C LYS A 265 -2.99 1.44 -8.53
N GLU A 266 -4.09 1.96 -8.00
CA GLU A 266 -4.93 2.95 -8.70
C GLU A 266 -4.20 4.28 -8.92
N ALA A 267 -3.18 4.59 -8.11
CA ALA A 267 -2.37 5.79 -8.28
C ALA A 267 -1.35 5.68 -9.43
N ASN A 268 -0.85 4.47 -9.72
CA ASN A 268 0.19 4.26 -10.75
C ASN A 268 -0.36 3.94 -12.13
N ALA A 269 -1.58 3.39 -12.22
CA ALA A 269 -2.24 3.13 -13.50
C ALA A 269 -3.77 3.14 -13.34
N PRO A 270 -4.40 4.30 -13.16
CA PRO A 270 -5.84 4.39 -13.19
C PRO A 270 -6.34 3.98 -14.59
N SER A 271 -7.40 3.17 -14.65
CA SER A 271 -8.05 2.84 -15.91
C SER A 271 -8.81 4.07 -16.42
N TYR A 272 -8.15 4.91 -17.21
CA TYR A 272 -8.79 6.10 -17.78
C TYR A 272 -9.91 5.70 -18.74
N SER A 273 -11.12 6.23 -18.50
CA SER A 273 -12.19 6.16 -19.48
C SER A 273 -11.86 7.05 -20.68
N THR A 274 -12.41 6.74 -21.86
CA THR A 274 -12.32 7.61 -23.03
C THR A 274 -12.91 9.00 -22.76
N GLN A 275 -13.91 9.08 -21.87
CA GLN A 275 -14.49 10.35 -21.42
C GLN A 275 -13.50 11.18 -20.60
N ASP A 276 -12.72 10.55 -19.72
CA ASP A 276 -11.74 11.23 -18.87
C ASP A 276 -10.61 11.83 -19.71
N VAL A 277 -10.12 11.06 -20.69
CA VAL A 277 -9.12 11.54 -21.65
C VAL A 277 -9.63 12.75 -22.43
N THR A 278 -10.91 12.79 -22.75
CA THR A 278 -11.52 13.93 -23.46
C THR A 278 -11.54 15.17 -22.57
N LYS A 279 -11.98 15.05 -21.31
CA LYS A 279 -11.96 16.15 -20.34
C LYS A 279 -10.55 16.67 -20.06
N ILE A 280 -9.56 15.77 -19.96
CA ILE A 280 -8.15 16.15 -19.79
C ILE A 280 -7.66 16.99 -20.98
N LYS A 281 -8.02 16.61 -22.21
CA LYS A 281 -7.67 17.36 -23.43
C LYS A 281 -8.40 18.69 -23.54
N GLU A 282 -9.62 18.79 -23.01
CA GLU A 282 -10.33 20.07 -22.94
C GLU A 282 -9.70 21.01 -21.91
N LEU A 283 -9.33 20.49 -20.75
CA LEU A 283 -8.67 21.24 -19.69
C LEU A 283 -7.29 21.73 -20.14
N SER A 284 -6.53 20.91 -20.87
CA SER A 284 -5.18 21.27 -21.33
C SER A 284 -5.14 22.42 -22.33
N ARG A 285 -6.28 22.79 -22.94
CA ARG A 285 -6.37 23.94 -23.85
C ARG A 285 -6.50 25.28 -23.12
N ARG A 286 -6.83 25.27 -21.83
CA ARG A 286 -6.93 26.50 -21.04
C ARG A 286 -5.54 27.04 -20.74
N ASN A 287 -5.40 28.37 -20.72
CA ASN A 287 -4.12 29.04 -20.47
C ASN A 287 -3.84 29.25 -18.97
N ASP A 288 -4.87 29.21 -18.13
CA ASP A 288 -4.84 29.42 -16.68
C ASP A 288 -4.75 28.11 -15.86
N VAL A 289 -4.44 26.98 -16.52
CA VAL A 289 -4.42 25.64 -15.89
C VAL A 289 -3.45 25.59 -14.71
N PHE A 290 -2.29 26.25 -14.82
CA PHE A 290 -1.28 26.21 -13.78
C PHE A 290 -1.72 26.93 -12.50
N ASP A 291 -2.43 28.04 -12.64
CA ASP A 291 -3.02 28.77 -11.51
C ASP A 291 -4.18 28.00 -10.90
N LEU A 292 -5.01 27.37 -11.75
CA LEU A 292 -6.11 26.52 -11.32
C LEU A 292 -5.61 25.32 -10.49
N LEU A 293 -4.58 24.63 -10.97
CA LEU A 293 -3.94 23.53 -10.25
C LEU A 293 -3.33 24.00 -8.93
N ALA A 294 -2.64 25.14 -8.94
CA ALA A 294 -2.04 25.72 -7.73
C ALA A 294 -3.10 26.05 -6.67
N ASN A 295 -4.23 26.60 -7.08
CA ASN A 295 -5.35 26.88 -6.18
C ASN A 295 -6.03 25.59 -5.67
N SER A 296 -6.04 24.53 -6.49
CA SER A 296 -6.60 23.23 -6.11
C SER A 296 -5.71 22.39 -5.20
N LEU A 297 -4.39 22.62 -5.18
CA LEU A 297 -3.45 21.84 -4.38
C LEU A 297 -3.72 21.98 -2.87
N ALA A 298 -3.90 23.22 -2.42
CA ALA A 298 -4.16 23.53 -1.02
C ALA A 298 -5.19 24.66 -0.95
N PRO A 299 -6.50 24.33 -1.02
CA PRO A 299 -7.55 25.33 -0.97
C PRO A 299 -7.73 25.93 0.44
N SER A 300 -7.18 25.29 1.48
CA SER A 300 -7.23 25.74 2.87
C SER A 300 -6.23 26.84 3.21
N ILE A 301 -5.20 27.03 2.39
CA ILE A 301 -4.16 28.02 2.60
C ILE A 301 -4.43 29.18 1.66
N TYR A 302 -4.64 30.37 2.20
CA TYR A 302 -4.74 31.59 1.40
C TYR A 302 -3.35 32.03 0.90
N GLY A 303 -3.27 32.49 -0.35
CA GLY A 303 -2.02 33.00 -0.93
C GLY A 303 -1.00 31.93 -1.33
N HIS A 304 0.28 32.32 -1.28
CA HIS A 304 1.46 31.51 -1.64
C HIS A 304 1.42 30.84 -3.03
N LEU A 305 0.88 31.54 -4.04
CA LEU A 305 0.71 30.98 -5.37
C LEU A 305 2.01 30.45 -5.98
N TRP A 306 3.13 31.17 -5.81
CA TRP A 306 4.45 30.75 -6.29
C TRP A 306 4.96 29.47 -5.63
N ILE A 307 4.73 29.30 -4.33
CA ILE A 307 5.15 28.09 -3.61
C ILE A 307 4.30 26.91 -4.08
N LYS A 308 2.98 27.08 -4.20
CA LYS A 308 2.08 26.02 -4.70
C LYS A 308 2.42 25.60 -6.12
N LYS A 309 2.75 26.56 -7.00
CA LYS A 309 3.24 26.31 -8.35
C LYS A 309 4.54 25.50 -8.37
N ALA A 310 5.49 25.84 -7.51
CA ALA A 310 6.74 25.11 -7.38
C ALA A 310 6.51 23.68 -6.87
N VAL A 311 5.63 23.50 -5.88
CA VAL A 311 5.26 22.17 -5.37
C VAL A 311 4.65 21.30 -6.49
N ILE A 312 3.81 21.86 -7.35
CA ILE A 312 3.26 21.12 -8.50
C ILE A 312 4.36 20.67 -9.46
N LEU A 313 5.31 21.56 -9.79
CA LEU A 313 6.45 21.20 -10.64
C LEU A 313 7.31 20.11 -10.01
N LEU A 314 7.48 20.16 -8.70
CA LEU A 314 8.19 19.13 -7.94
C LEU A 314 7.45 17.79 -7.97
N MET A 315 6.12 17.79 -7.81
CA MET A 315 5.30 16.56 -7.84
C MET A 315 5.23 15.92 -9.23
N LEU A 316 5.29 16.73 -10.31
CA LEU A 316 5.37 16.22 -11.67
C LEU A 316 6.74 15.58 -11.95
N GLY A 317 7.79 16.03 -11.24
CA GLY A 317 9.17 15.63 -11.48
C GLY A 317 9.69 16.13 -12.82
N GLY A 318 11.00 15.97 -13.02
CA GLY A 318 11.63 16.22 -14.33
C GLY A 318 11.99 14.93 -15.04
N VAL A 319 12.67 15.09 -16.17
CA VAL A 319 13.14 13.97 -16.99
C VAL A 319 14.61 13.72 -16.69
N GLU A 320 14.91 12.56 -16.11
CA GLU A 320 16.28 12.06 -15.95
C GLU A 320 16.95 11.94 -17.32
N LYS A 321 18.19 12.44 -17.45
CA LYS A 321 18.96 12.36 -18.68
C LYS A 321 20.20 11.50 -18.47
N ASN A 322 20.19 10.32 -19.09
CA ASN A 322 21.35 9.45 -19.16
C ASN A 322 22.14 9.77 -20.43
N LEU A 323 23.32 10.33 -20.27
CA LEU A 323 24.22 10.57 -21.39
C LEU A 323 24.87 9.24 -21.83
N LYS A 324 25.29 9.18 -23.09
CA LYS A 324 25.92 7.98 -23.67
C LYS A 324 27.28 7.62 -23.03
N ASN A 325 27.90 8.56 -22.33
CA ASN A 325 29.14 8.41 -21.57
C ASN A 325 28.94 7.70 -20.20
N GLY A 326 27.69 7.37 -19.83
CA GLY A 326 27.37 6.73 -18.55
C GLY A 326 27.15 7.69 -17.38
N THR A 327 27.23 9.01 -17.59
CA THR A 327 26.88 9.98 -16.55
C THR A 327 25.36 10.14 -16.46
N HIS A 328 24.82 9.98 -15.25
CA HIS A 328 23.42 10.26 -14.92
C HIS A 328 23.29 11.73 -14.50
N LEU A 329 22.33 12.45 -15.09
CA LEU A 329 21.93 13.78 -14.65
C LEU A 329 20.58 13.70 -13.96
N ARG A 330 20.52 14.24 -12.73
CA ARG A 330 19.29 14.33 -11.94
C ARG A 330 18.21 15.11 -12.68
N GLY A 331 16.99 14.57 -12.66
CA GLY A 331 15.78 15.23 -13.17
C GLY A 331 14.90 15.82 -12.07
N ASP A 332 15.24 15.59 -10.79
CA ASP A 332 14.40 15.95 -9.65
C ASP A 332 14.70 17.38 -9.18
N ILE A 333 13.67 18.04 -8.65
CA ILE A 333 13.74 19.41 -8.13
C ILE A 333 13.69 19.35 -6.62
N ASN A 334 14.65 19.98 -5.95
CA ASN A 334 14.64 20.11 -4.50
C ASN A 334 14.19 21.50 -4.08
N MET A 335 13.26 21.58 -3.13
CA MET A 335 12.76 22.85 -2.60
C MET A 335 12.92 22.95 -1.08
N MET A 336 13.21 24.16 -0.62
CA MET A 336 13.25 24.51 0.79
C MET A 336 12.38 25.74 1.08
N MET A 337 11.60 25.66 2.16
CA MET A 337 10.77 26.74 2.69
C MET A 337 11.34 27.19 4.03
N VAL A 338 11.84 28.41 4.09
CA VAL A 338 12.30 29.06 5.32
C VAL A 338 11.28 30.12 5.70
N GLY A 339 10.93 30.23 6.97
CA GLY A 339 10.04 31.31 7.38
C GLY A 339 9.77 31.33 8.88
N ASP A 340 9.03 32.32 9.31
CA ASP A 340 8.61 32.44 10.70
C ASP A 340 7.67 31.26 11.08
N PRO A 341 7.48 30.97 12.38
CA PRO A 341 6.39 30.10 12.80
C PRO A 341 5.04 30.66 12.33
N SER A 342 4.02 29.80 12.27
CA SER A 342 2.63 30.18 11.92
C SER A 342 2.32 30.49 10.45
N VAL A 343 3.29 30.48 9.54
CA VAL A 343 3.07 30.73 8.09
C VAL A 343 2.63 29.49 7.27
N ALA A 344 1.83 28.60 7.87
CA ALA A 344 1.24 27.40 7.25
C ALA A 344 2.20 26.38 6.55
N LYS A 345 3.53 26.52 6.69
CA LYS A 345 4.55 25.63 6.08
C LYS A 345 4.29 24.14 6.32
N SER A 346 4.10 23.72 7.56
CA SER A 346 3.84 22.30 7.90
C SER A 346 2.51 21.80 7.33
N GLN A 347 1.51 22.68 7.16
CA GLN A 347 0.25 22.29 6.52
C GLN A 347 0.42 22.07 5.02
N LEU A 348 1.28 22.85 4.36
CA LEU A 348 1.61 22.62 2.95
C LEU A 348 2.31 21.28 2.76
N LEU A 349 3.25 20.91 3.65
CA LEU A 349 3.88 19.57 3.61
C LEU A 349 2.84 18.45 3.75
N ARG A 350 1.89 18.58 4.69
CA ARG A 350 0.79 17.60 4.86
C ARG A 350 -0.08 17.48 3.62
N ALA A 351 -0.35 18.58 2.93
CA ALA A 351 -1.09 18.54 1.66
C ALA A 351 -0.34 17.72 0.61
N VAL A 352 0.99 17.89 0.48
CA VAL A 352 1.81 17.11 -0.46
C VAL A 352 1.79 15.62 -0.12
N ILE A 353 1.87 15.28 1.17
CA ILE A 353 1.85 13.89 1.64
C ILE A 353 0.53 13.18 1.28
N ASN A 354 -0.59 13.89 1.38
CA ASN A 354 -1.91 13.32 1.08
C ASN A 354 -2.18 13.18 -0.42
N ILE A 355 -1.56 14.02 -1.25
CA ILE A 355 -1.82 14.04 -2.70
C ILE A 355 -0.87 13.10 -3.44
N SER A 356 0.40 13.03 -3.04
CA SER A 356 1.42 12.23 -3.72
C SER A 356 1.39 10.76 -3.28
N PRO A 357 1.35 9.78 -4.22
CA PRO A 357 1.21 8.37 -3.88
C PRO A 357 2.45 7.72 -3.25
N LEU A 358 3.61 8.39 -3.34
CA LEU A 358 4.89 7.95 -2.76
C LEU A 358 5.51 9.08 -1.94
N ALA A 359 4.69 9.76 -1.14
CA ALA A 359 5.19 10.75 -0.21
C ALA A 359 5.45 10.17 1.19
N ILE A 360 6.65 10.43 1.70
CA ILE A 360 7.05 10.04 3.05
C ILE A 360 7.38 11.30 3.84
N SER A 361 6.82 11.39 5.06
CA SER A 361 7.04 12.51 5.96
C SER A 361 8.04 12.14 7.05
N THR A 362 9.03 12.98 7.24
CA THR A 362 10.07 12.81 8.25
C THR A 362 10.25 14.11 9.03
N THR A 363 10.56 14.01 10.32
CA THR A 363 10.89 15.18 11.15
C THR A 363 12.40 15.22 11.35
N GLY A 364 13.00 16.41 11.34
CA GLY A 364 14.45 16.57 11.47
C GLY A 364 15.01 16.02 12.79
N ARG A 365 14.19 16.00 13.86
CA ARG A 365 14.60 15.42 15.15
C ARG A 365 14.35 13.91 15.26
N GLY A 366 13.30 13.40 14.61
CA GLY A 366 12.89 12.00 14.68
C GLY A 366 13.62 11.10 13.68
N SER A 367 14.31 11.69 12.71
CA SER A 367 14.89 10.98 11.58
C SER A 367 16.40 10.88 11.75
N SER A 368 16.84 9.88 12.51
CA SER A 368 18.26 9.52 12.53
C SER A 368 18.73 9.12 11.12
N GLY A 369 20.02 9.28 10.82
CA GLY A 369 20.59 8.97 9.52
C GLY A 369 20.39 7.51 9.12
N VAL A 370 20.25 6.61 10.11
CA VAL A 370 19.89 5.20 9.91
C VAL A 370 18.44 5.04 9.42
N GLY A 371 17.52 5.86 9.94
CA GLY A 371 16.12 5.89 9.51
C GLY A 371 15.90 6.60 8.18
N LEU A 372 16.78 7.53 7.79
CA LEU A 372 16.74 8.20 6.48
C LEU A 372 17.31 7.32 5.35
N THR A 373 18.43 6.63 5.61
CA THR A 373 19.19 5.88 4.60
C THR A 373 18.82 4.41 4.55
N ALA A 374 19.50 3.56 5.32
CA ALA A 374 19.13 2.18 5.55
C ALA A 374 19.83 1.64 6.81
N ALA A 375 19.19 0.67 7.45
CA ALA A 375 19.67 -0.01 8.63
C ALA A 375 20.04 -1.46 8.29
N VAL A 376 21.02 -2.04 8.97
CA VAL A 376 21.25 -3.48 8.94
C VAL A 376 20.60 -4.08 10.18
N THR A 377 19.58 -4.91 10.00
CA THR A 377 18.88 -5.64 11.06
C THR A 377 19.17 -7.13 10.98
N SER A 378 19.00 -7.86 12.07
CA SER A 378 19.13 -9.33 12.10
C SER A 378 17.76 -9.96 12.25
N ASP A 379 17.42 -10.90 11.37
CA ASP A 379 16.15 -11.63 11.49
C ASP A 379 16.21 -12.60 12.68
N GLN A 380 15.21 -12.58 13.56
CA GLN A 380 15.21 -13.36 14.80
C GLN A 380 15.01 -14.86 14.57
N GLU A 381 14.32 -15.24 13.49
CA GLU A 381 14.07 -16.66 13.17
C GLU A 381 15.25 -17.32 12.45
N THR A 382 16.04 -16.56 11.68
CA THR A 382 17.06 -17.10 10.78
C THR A 382 18.48 -16.73 11.18
N GLY A 383 18.65 -15.67 11.97
CA GLY A 383 19.95 -15.10 12.31
C GLY A 383 20.66 -14.39 11.16
N GLU A 384 20.02 -14.31 9.98
CA GLU A 384 20.61 -13.65 8.81
C GLU A 384 20.50 -12.13 8.95
N ARG A 385 21.57 -11.42 8.56
CA ARG A 385 21.59 -9.97 8.48
C ARG A 385 20.82 -9.52 7.24
N ARG A 386 19.86 -8.64 7.40
CA ARG A 386 19.06 -8.01 6.35
C ARG A 386 19.27 -6.52 6.37
N LEU A 387 19.04 -5.92 5.21
CA LEU A 387 19.09 -4.48 5.06
C LEU A 387 17.65 -3.96 5.01
N GLU A 388 17.30 -3.10 5.96
CA GLU A 388 16.04 -2.37 6.01
C GLU A 388 16.22 -1.01 5.35
N ALA A 389 15.44 -0.75 4.31
CA ALA A 389 15.43 0.53 3.61
C ALA A 389 14.90 1.64 4.54
N GLY A 390 15.60 2.76 4.59
CA GLY A 390 15.15 3.98 5.26
C GLY A 390 14.16 4.78 4.42
N ALA A 391 13.67 5.87 4.99
CA ALA A 391 12.62 6.69 4.41
C ALA A 391 12.93 7.18 2.98
N MET A 392 14.18 7.58 2.69
CA MET A 392 14.53 8.09 1.35
C MET A 392 14.57 6.99 0.30
N VAL A 393 14.98 5.77 0.66
CA VAL A 393 15.02 4.61 -0.25
C VAL A 393 13.60 4.10 -0.52
N LEU A 394 12.73 4.15 0.49
CA LEU A 394 11.31 3.82 0.34
C LEU A 394 10.57 4.80 -0.59
N ALA A 395 11.00 6.07 -0.60
CA ALA A 395 10.46 7.13 -1.46
C ALA A 395 11.15 7.26 -2.84
N ASP A 396 11.76 6.20 -3.39
CA ASP A 396 12.31 6.23 -4.75
C ASP A 396 11.23 6.61 -5.76
N ARG A 397 11.53 7.60 -6.61
CA ARG A 397 10.64 8.30 -7.56
C ARG A 397 9.44 9.00 -6.91
N GLY A 398 9.52 9.26 -5.63
CA GLY A 398 8.51 9.96 -4.84
C GLY A 398 9.00 11.31 -4.31
N VAL A 399 8.32 11.76 -3.26
CA VAL A 399 8.60 13.04 -2.59
C VAL A 399 8.89 12.79 -1.11
N VAL A 400 10.01 13.29 -0.61
CA VAL A 400 10.32 13.25 0.82
C VAL A 400 10.06 14.61 1.42
N CYS A 401 9.14 14.67 2.38
CA CYS A 401 8.80 15.89 3.11
C CYS A 401 9.51 15.90 4.46
N ILE A 402 10.43 16.84 4.67
CA ILE A 402 11.20 16.99 5.92
C ILE A 402 10.72 18.25 6.64
N ASP A 403 10.12 18.10 7.82
CA ASP A 403 9.80 19.21 8.70
C ASP A 403 10.92 19.44 9.74
N GLU A 404 11.07 20.65 10.24
CA GLU A 404 12.12 21.05 11.19
C GLU A 404 13.55 20.69 10.72
N PHE A 405 13.85 20.97 9.45
CA PHE A 405 15.15 20.66 8.84
C PHE A 405 16.33 21.32 9.59
N ASP A 406 16.10 22.45 10.26
CA ASP A 406 17.10 23.16 11.08
C ASP A 406 17.53 22.36 12.32
N LYS A 407 16.68 21.46 12.83
CA LYS A 407 16.93 20.66 14.05
C LYS A 407 17.67 19.34 13.80
N MET A 408 18.06 19.06 12.56
CA MET A 408 18.81 17.84 12.24
C MET A 408 20.26 17.90 12.73
N ASN A 409 20.72 16.74 13.23
CA ASN A 409 22.11 16.51 13.62
C ASN A 409 23.05 16.53 12.41
N ASP A 410 24.32 16.87 12.63
CA ASP A 410 25.32 16.98 11.56
C ASP A 410 25.62 15.65 10.85
N ILE A 411 25.54 14.51 11.57
CA ILE A 411 25.74 13.18 11.00
C ILE A 411 24.70 12.89 9.91
N ASP A 412 23.46 13.31 10.14
CA ASP A 412 22.33 13.04 9.26
C ASP A 412 22.38 13.96 8.02
N ARG A 413 22.96 15.16 8.16
CA ARG A 413 23.22 16.07 7.05
C ARG A 413 24.22 15.49 6.04
N VAL A 414 25.25 14.78 6.50
CA VAL A 414 26.22 14.12 5.61
C VAL A 414 25.54 13.04 4.77
N ALA A 415 24.62 12.28 5.36
CA ALA A 415 23.86 11.28 4.62
C ALA A 415 22.96 11.91 3.54
N ILE A 416 22.28 13.02 3.85
CA ILE A 416 21.44 13.74 2.88
C ILE A 416 22.28 14.34 1.75
N HIS A 417 23.51 14.78 2.02
CA HIS A 417 24.42 15.30 1.00
C HIS A 417 24.73 14.28 -0.10
N GLU A 418 24.91 13.02 0.27
CA GLU A 418 25.16 11.94 -0.68
C GLU A 418 23.91 11.71 -1.55
N VAL A 419 22.73 11.62 -0.92
CA VAL A 419 21.48 11.31 -1.62
C VAL A 419 21.03 12.43 -2.54
N MET A 420 21.11 13.69 -2.12
CA MET A 420 20.69 14.83 -2.97
C MET A 420 21.62 15.05 -4.17
N GLU A 421 22.89 14.63 -4.06
CA GLU A 421 23.89 14.79 -5.11
C GLU A 421 23.88 13.60 -6.09
N GLN A 422 24.02 12.39 -5.57
CA GLN A 422 24.21 11.18 -6.36
C GLN A 422 22.91 10.42 -6.60
N GLN A 423 21.83 10.74 -5.88
CA GLN A 423 20.57 9.99 -5.89
C GLN A 423 20.73 8.51 -5.55
N THR A 424 21.80 8.19 -4.81
CA THR A 424 22.15 6.86 -4.35
C THR A 424 22.64 6.92 -2.91
N VAL A 425 22.37 5.86 -2.16
CA VAL A 425 22.87 5.65 -0.81
C VAL A 425 23.85 4.50 -0.84
N THR A 426 25.09 4.72 -0.42
CA THR A 426 26.08 3.65 -0.25
C THR A 426 26.20 3.24 1.21
N ILE A 427 26.08 1.94 1.49
CA ILE A 427 26.19 1.40 2.84
C ILE A 427 27.25 0.32 2.87
N ALA A 428 28.26 0.55 3.70
CA ALA A 428 29.31 -0.40 4.04
C ALA A 428 29.26 -0.67 5.55
N LYS A 429 28.36 -1.56 5.98
CA LYS A 429 28.19 -1.92 7.40
C LYS A 429 28.01 -3.42 7.58
N ALA A 430 28.56 -3.95 8.67
CA ALA A 430 28.39 -5.34 9.09
C ALA A 430 28.70 -6.41 8.00
N GLY A 431 29.66 -6.12 7.12
CA GLY A 431 30.07 -7.02 6.03
C GLY A 431 29.19 -6.96 4.78
N ILE A 432 28.20 -6.06 4.75
CA ILE A 432 27.35 -5.81 3.58
C ILE A 432 27.85 -4.51 2.93
N HIS A 433 28.26 -4.63 1.66
CA HIS A 433 28.56 -3.51 0.78
C HIS A 433 27.47 -3.44 -0.27
N ALA A 434 26.53 -2.52 -0.11
CA ALA A 434 25.42 -2.34 -1.03
C ALA A 434 25.21 -0.86 -1.36
N SER A 435 24.92 -0.58 -2.62
CA SER A 435 24.43 0.72 -3.08
C SER A 435 22.94 0.59 -3.41
N LEU A 436 22.14 1.50 -2.85
CA LEU A 436 20.70 1.57 -3.05
C LEU A 436 20.37 2.84 -3.82
N ASN A 437 19.40 2.77 -4.72
CA ASN A 437 18.93 3.95 -5.44
C ASN A 437 17.91 4.69 -4.57
N ALA A 438 18.02 6.01 -4.54
CA ALA A 438 17.14 6.90 -3.80
C ALA A 438 16.90 8.19 -4.61
N ARG A 439 16.28 8.04 -5.78
CA ARG A 439 15.92 9.17 -6.66
C ARG A 439 14.65 9.80 -6.14
N CYS A 440 14.79 10.73 -5.22
CA CYS A 440 13.64 11.37 -4.59
C CYS A 440 13.78 12.88 -4.67
N SER A 441 12.63 13.55 -4.78
CA SER A 441 12.56 15.00 -4.64
C SER A 441 12.40 15.36 -3.16
N VAL A 442 13.21 16.28 -2.65
CA VAL A 442 13.16 16.71 -1.24
C VAL A 442 12.41 18.03 -1.11
N VAL A 443 11.40 18.05 -0.23
CA VAL A 443 10.69 19.25 0.23
C VAL A 443 11.03 19.46 1.70
N ALA A 444 11.82 20.49 2.01
CA ALA A 444 12.21 20.81 3.37
C ALA A 444 11.49 22.06 3.90
N ALA A 445 11.03 22.02 5.15
CA ALA A 445 10.62 23.20 5.91
C ALA A 445 11.63 23.47 7.02
N ALA A 446 12.02 24.73 7.16
CA ALA A 446 12.96 25.19 8.18
C ALA A 446 12.46 26.47 8.84
N ASN A 447 12.87 26.66 10.09
CA ASN A 447 12.67 27.89 10.84
C ASN A 447 14.00 28.64 10.96
N PRO A 448 13.99 29.99 10.95
CA PRO A 448 15.19 30.78 11.18
C PRO A 448 15.73 30.54 12.60
N ILE A 449 17.05 30.72 12.79
CA ILE A 449 17.74 30.42 14.06
C ILE A 449 17.12 31.19 15.24
N TYR A 450 16.74 32.44 15.01
CA TYR A 450 16.19 33.34 16.02
C TYR A 450 14.66 33.27 16.14
N GLY A 451 14.01 32.31 15.48
CA GLY A 451 12.55 32.18 15.46
C GLY A 451 11.83 33.20 14.57
N SER A 452 12.39 34.40 14.41
CA SER A 452 11.96 35.41 13.45
C SER A 452 13.04 35.69 12.42
N TYR A 453 12.62 35.96 11.19
CA TYR A 453 13.53 36.33 10.10
C TYR A 453 13.89 37.81 10.14
N ASP A 454 15.15 38.12 10.44
CA ASP A 454 15.66 39.49 10.42
C ASP A 454 16.05 39.90 8.99
N ARG A 455 15.41 40.95 8.46
CA ARG A 455 15.68 41.47 7.11
C ARG A 455 17.01 42.20 6.99
N SER A 456 17.62 42.61 8.11
CA SER A 456 18.90 43.31 8.12
C SER A 456 20.09 42.38 7.90
N LEU A 457 19.92 41.09 8.18
CA LEU A 457 20.95 40.07 8.06
C LEU A 457 20.87 39.34 6.70
N THR A 458 22.02 38.84 6.25
CA THR A 458 22.11 38.03 5.04
C THR A 458 21.37 36.69 5.22
N PRO A 459 20.68 36.16 4.18
CA PRO A 459 19.91 34.92 4.27
C PRO A 459 20.70 33.72 4.82
N THR A 460 21.97 33.57 4.43
CA THR A 460 22.86 32.49 4.92
C THR A 460 22.99 32.49 6.45
N LYS A 461 23.14 33.67 7.06
CA LYS A 461 23.28 33.81 8.52
C LYS A 461 21.96 33.56 9.26
N ASN A 462 20.82 33.89 8.65
CA ASN A 462 19.51 33.66 9.25
C ASN A 462 19.10 32.18 9.26
N ILE A 463 19.56 31.42 8.26
CA ILE A 463 19.19 30.01 8.08
C ILE A 463 20.11 29.09 8.90
N GLY A 464 21.41 29.43 9.05
CA GLY A 464 22.34 28.62 9.85
C GLY A 464 22.70 27.28 9.21
N LEU A 465 22.53 27.15 7.90
CA LEU A 465 22.95 25.98 7.13
C LEU A 465 24.24 26.29 6.37
N PRO A 466 25.14 25.31 6.18
CA PRO A 466 26.31 25.47 5.34
C PRO A 466 25.91 25.72 3.87
N ASP A 467 26.67 26.58 3.18
CA ASP A 467 26.43 26.94 1.77
C ASP A 467 26.44 25.72 0.83
N SER A 468 27.13 24.65 1.21
CA SER A 468 27.13 23.38 0.48
C SER A 468 25.75 22.70 0.44
N LEU A 469 24.91 22.85 1.48
CA LEU A 469 23.53 22.37 1.46
C LEU A 469 22.65 23.32 0.64
N LEU A 470 22.79 24.62 0.85
CA LEU A 470 21.99 25.63 0.15
C LEU A 470 22.14 25.53 -1.37
N SER A 471 23.35 25.24 -1.86
CA SER A 471 23.63 25.05 -3.29
C SER A 471 22.97 23.80 -3.90
N ARG A 472 22.51 22.85 -3.08
CA ARG A 472 21.84 21.61 -3.55
C ARG A 472 20.34 21.76 -3.69
N PHE A 473 19.75 22.74 -3.01
CA PHE A 473 18.35 23.11 -3.19
C PHE A 473 18.23 24.04 -4.41
N ASP A 474 17.39 23.66 -5.36
CA ASP A 474 17.20 24.47 -6.58
C ASP A 474 16.26 25.66 -6.31
N LEU A 475 15.29 25.47 -5.41
CA LEU A 475 14.31 26.49 -5.05
C LEU A 475 14.35 26.79 -3.55
N LEU A 476 14.62 28.05 -3.21
CA LEU A 476 14.60 28.54 -1.83
C LEU A 476 13.53 29.61 -1.69
N PHE A 477 12.48 29.30 -0.92
CA PHE A 477 11.40 30.23 -0.62
C PHE A 477 11.55 30.77 0.79
N ILE A 478 11.63 32.09 0.89
CA ILE A 478 11.59 32.79 2.18
C ILE A 478 10.17 33.31 2.37
N VAL A 479 9.46 32.69 3.31
CA VAL A 479 8.10 33.05 3.70
C VAL A 479 8.19 33.93 4.94
N LEU A 480 8.06 35.23 4.72
CA LEU A 480 8.04 36.22 5.79
C LEU A 480 6.60 36.46 6.20
N ASP A 481 6.35 36.51 7.50
CA ASP A 481 5.10 37.03 8.00
C ASP A 481 5.07 38.56 7.80
N GLN A 482 4.11 39.06 7.01
CA GLN A 482 3.91 40.49 6.82
C GLN A 482 2.69 40.89 7.64
N MET A 483 2.89 41.71 8.68
CA MET A 483 1.82 42.29 9.49
C MET A 483 1.06 43.36 8.70
N ASP A 484 0.33 42.94 7.68
CA ASP A 484 -0.56 43.78 6.89
C ASP A 484 -2.02 43.46 7.26
N PRO A 485 -2.76 44.44 7.84
CA PRO A 485 -4.14 44.21 8.27
C PRO A 485 -5.08 43.81 7.13
N GLU A 486 -4.78 44.18 5.87
CA GLU A 486 -5.61 43.78 4.72
C GLU A 486 -5.46 42.29 4.42
N ILE A 487 -4.22 41.79 4.43
CA ILE A 487 -3.92 40.37 4.20
C ILE A 487 -4.47 39.53 5.35
N ASP A 488 -4.28 39.97 6.59
CA ASP A 488 -4.81 39.28 7.77
C ASP A 488 -6.33 39.17 7.74
N ARG A 489 -7.02 40.23 7.29
CA ARG A 489 -8.48 40.21 7.09
C ARG A 489 -8.89 39.19 6.04
N GLN A 490 -8.18 39.12 4.92
CA GLN A 490 -8.44 38.12 3.86
C GLN A 490 -8.18 36.69 4.34
N ILE A 491 -7.11 36.47 5.11
CA ILE A 491 -6.81 35.17 5.72
C ILE A 491 -7.91 34.81 6.72
N ALA A 492 -8.31 35.73 7.60
CA ALA A 492 -9.36 35.50 8.59
C ALA A 492 -10.71 35.18 7.93
N GLU A 493 -11.08 35.92 6.87
CA GLU A 493 -12.28 35.63 6.08
C GLU A 493 -12.21 34.26 5.41
N HIS A 494 -11.05 33.92 4.84
CA HIS A 494 -10.82 32.62 4.20
C HIS A 494 -10.92 31.47 5.21
N VAL A 495 -10.28 31.59 6.38
CA VAL A 495 -10.34 30.61 7.45
C VAL A 495 -11.75 30.50 8.01
N SER A 496 -12.44 31.62 8.24
CA SER A 496 -13.85 31.64 8.64
C SER A 496 -14.74 30.93 7.62
N ARG A 497 -14.54 31.18 6.32
CA ARG A 497 -15.26 30.51 5.24
C ARG A 497 -15.01 29.00 5.24
N MET A 498 -13.77 28.56 5.46
CA MET A 498 -13.45 27.13 5.58
C MET A 498 -14.12 26.50 6.80
N HIS A 499 -14.16 27.19 7.94
CA HIS A 499 -14.86 26.69 9.13
C HIS A 499 -16.39 26.72 9.00
N ARG A 500 -16.94 27.67 8.23
CA ARG A 500 -18.38 27.72 7.90
C ARG A 500 -18.76 26.67 6.86
N TYR A 501 -17.80 26.13 6.12
CA TYR A 501 -17.97 24.96 5.28
C TYR A 501 -18.07 23.70 6.16
N CYS A 502 -19.07 23.66 7.03
CA CYS A 502 -19.56 22.41 7.59
C CYS A 502 -20.40 21.74 6.50
N ALA A 503 -20.22 20.44 6.32
CA ALA A 503 -20.94 19.66 5.32
C ALA A 503 -22.45 19.91 5.46
N ASP A 504 -23.10 20.39 4.40
CA ASP A 504 -24.54 20.17 4.24
C ASP A 504 -24.71 18.65 4.17
N ASP A 505 -25.24 18.08 5.25
CA ASP A 505 -25.75 16.71 5.27
C ASP A 505 -26.83 16.59 4.18
N GLY A 506 -26.42 16.06 3.03
CA GLY A 506 -27.28 15.33 2.11
C GLY A 506 -28.46 16.09 1.50
N GLU A 507 -28.23 17.11 0.66
CA GLU A 507 -29.12 17.36 -0.48
C GLU A 507 -28.39 18.12 -1.59
N TRP A 508 -28.15 17.44 -2.73
CA TRP A 508 -27.59 18.06 -3.93
C TRP A 508 -28.61 19.03 -4.54
N ARG A 509 -28.48 20.33 -4.25
CA ARG A 509 -29.15 21.39 -5.03
C ARG A 509 -28.17 22.05 -5.99
N TRP A 510 -28.43 21.87 -7.28
CA TRP A 510 -27.74 22.58 -8.36
C TRP A 510 -28.06 24.07 -8.26
N TYR A 511 -27.08 24.92 -8.00
CA TYR A 511 -27.19 26.34 -8.33
C TYR A 511 -26.55 26.60 -9.69
N THR A 512 -27.41 26.81 -10.69
CA THR A 512 -27.05 27.47 -11.94
C THR A 512 -26.60 28.89 -11.63
N ALA A 513 -25.30 29.16 -11.75
CA ALA A 513 -24.76 30.51 -11.75
C ALA A 513 -25.15 31.21 -13.06
N ASN A 514 -26.30 31.88 -13.07
CA ASN A 514 -26.59 32.89 -14.07
C ASN A 514 -25.91 34.20 -13.67
N HIS A 515 -24.86 34.53 -14.40
CA HIS A 515 -24.33 35.88 -14.47
C HIS A 515 -25.40 36.81 -15.04
N SER A 516 -25.87 37.78 -14.25
CA SER A 516 -26.39 39.04 -14.79
C SER A 516 -26.19 40.17 -13.79
N LYS A 517 -25.52 41.21 -14.29
CA LYS A 517 -25.34 42.55 -13.71
C LYS A 517 -26.61 43.09 -13.04
N ASN A 518 -26.48 43.78 -11.91
CA ASN A 518 -26.90 45.17 -11.77
C ASN A 518 -26.35 45.81 -10.49
N PHE A 519 -25.76 46.99 -10.66
CA PHE A 519 -25.51 48.00 -9.64
C PHE A 519 -26.82 48.57 -9.11
N GLY A 520 -26.87 48.97 -7.83
CA GLY A 520 -27.90 49.84 -7.28
C GLY A 520 -28.04 49.73 -5.76
N ASP A 521 -27.75 50.82 -5.08
CA ASP A 521 -27.88 51.04 -3.64
C ASP A 521 -29.25 50.62 -3.05
N ASN A 522 -29.23 50.09 -1.82
CA ASN A 522 -30.03 50.63 -0.71
C ASN A 522 -29.75 49.90 0.61
N ASP A 523 -29.53 50.71 1.64
CA ASP A 523 -29.61 50.38 3.06
C ASP A 523 -30.91 49.64 3.41
N SER A 524 -30.80 48.50 4.08
CA SER A 524 -31.76 48.09 5.12
C SER A 524 -31.20 46.93 5.94
N THR A 525 -30.89 47.23 7.19
CA THR A 525 -30.84 46.36 8.37
C THR A 525 -31.45 44.96 8.21
N ILE A 526 -30.62 43.92 8.35
CA ILE A 526 -31.08 42.55 8.65
C ILE A 526 -30.59 42.21 10.06
N ASN A 527 -31.52 42.25 11.01
CA ASN A 527 -31.36 41.72 12.36
C ASN A 527 -31.25 40.18 12.30
N CYS A 528 -30.20 39.63 12.90
CA CYS A 528 -30.10 38.21 13.26
C CYS A 528 -30.90 37.96 14.54
N PRO A 529 -31.78 36.94 14.62
CA PRO A 529 -32.32 36.45 15.88
C PRO A 529 -31.63 35.11 16.23
N CYS A 530 -30.55 35.14 16.99
CA CYS A 530 -29.94 33.92 17.57
C CYS A 530 -29.10 34.30 18.81
N GLN A 531 -29.77 34.66 19.90
CA GLN A 531 -29.20 34.69 21.26
C GLN A 531 -30.40 34.77 22.21
N ASP A 532 -30.82 33.62 22.75
CA ASP A 532 -31.57 33.49 24.02
C ASP A 532 -32.06 32.03 24.22
N GLU A 533 -31.15 31.07 24.46
CA GLU A 533 -31.52 29.75 25.02
C GLU A 533 -30.38 29.10 25.85
N VAL A 534 -29.70 29.85 26.74
CA VAL A 534 -28.71 29.23 27.66
C VAL A 534 -28.90 29.59 29.15
N GLU A 535 -29.85 30.47 29.52
CA GLU A 535 -30.14 30.74 30.94
C GLU A 535 -31.59 30.38 31.29
N LYS A 536 -31.84 29.09 31.58
CA LYS A 536 -32.98 28.62 32.40
C LYS A 536 -32.98 27.10 32.62
N ARG A 537 -31.90 26.53 33.16
CA ARG A 537 -31.94 25.23 33.86
C ARG A 537 -30.96 25.24 35.03
N GLY A 538 -31.42 25.80 36.15
CA GLY A 538 -30.62 25.91 37.37
C GLY A 538 -31.43 26.37 38.56
N SER A 539 -32.60 25.78 38.80
CA SER A 539 -33.33 25.83 40.08
C SER A 539 -34.62 25.02 39.97
N GLU A 540 -34.63 23.80 40.48
CA GLU A 540 -35.67 23.24 41.37
C GLU A 540 -35.56 21.70 41.46
N VAL A 541 -35.43 21.26 42.72
CA VAL A 541 -35.47 19.91 43.31
C VAL A 541 -34.21 19.04 43.21
#